data_AF-A0A7X2PH82-F1
#
_entry.id   AF-A0A7X2PH82-F1
#
_cell.length_a   1.000
_cell.length_b   1.000
_cell.length_c   1.000
_cell.angle_alpha   90.00
_cell.angle_beta   90.00
_cell.angle_gamma   90.00
#
_symmetry.space_group_name_H-M   'P 1'
#
loop_
_entity.id
_entity.type
_entity.pdbx_description
1 polymer ?
#
loop_
_entity_poly.entity_id
_entity_poly.type
_entity_poly.pdbx_seq_one_letter_code
_entity_poly.pdbx_strand_id
1 'polypeptide(L)'
;MRIQVLLAGLAVVLVPSAVAGTIVRSALTTAGAGDPGFNAVINAFRADLGGGLNAPGACSPNPCTTGRREINWDAVPASFSSPNAFPGGFFNGTTGVQPAGRIRGAAFSTPGTGFRVSATDFSDEAGFAPA
;
A
#
# COMPACT_ATOMS: atom_id res chain seq x y z
N MET A 1 71.90 18.15 12.03
CA MET A 1 70.82 17.12 11.97
C MET A 1 69.49 17.85 12.15
N ARG A 2 68.66 17.98 11.10
CA ARG A 2 67.36 18.65 11.14
C ARG A 2 66.27 17.57 11.20
N ILE A 3 65.52 17.49 12.30
CA ILE A 3 64.38 16.58 12.47
C ILE A 3 63.13 17.32 11.99
N GLN A 4 62.49 16.82 10.93
CA GLN A 4 61.19 17.31 10.48
C GLN A 4 60.10 16.42 11.09
N VAL A 5 59.29 16.99 11.99
CA VAL A 5 58.10 16.33 12.54
C VAL A 5 56.95 16.58 11.58
N LEU A 6 56.52 15.55 10.86
CA LEU A 6 55.31 15.58 10.03
C LEU A 6 54.08 15.38 10.93
N LEU A 7 53.29 16.44 11.16
CA LEU A 7 51.97 16.31 11.75
C LEU A 7 50.98 15.81 10.69
N ALA A 8 50.47 14.58 10.86
CA ALA A 8 49.34 14.08 10.09
C ALA A 8 48.05 14.66 10.69
N GLY A 9 47.43 15.62 10.01
CA GLY A 9 46.14 16.18 10.38
C GLY A 9 45.00 15.19 10.07
N LEU A 10 44.24 14.79 11.08
CA LEU A 10 43.01 14.00 10.93
C LEU A 10 41.88 14.91 10.43
N ALA A 11 41.46 14.75 9.18
CA ALA A 11 40.30 15.46 8.63
C ALA A 11 39.01 14.76 9.09
N VAL A 12 38.24 15.41 9.97
CA VAL A 12 36.88 14.97 10.31
C VAL A 12 35.95 15.41 9.19
N VAL A 13 35.48 14.46 8.37
CA VAL A 13 34.47 14.72 7.34
C VAL A 13 33.10 14.73 8.01
N LEU A 14 32.46 15.90 8.04
CA LEU A 14 31.07 16.05 8.45
C LEU A 14 30.20 15.45 7.33
N VAL A 15 29.69 14.23 7.52
CA VAL A 15 28.72 13.65 6.59
C VAL A 15 27.36 14.27 6.90
N PRO A 16 26.73 15.02 5.97
CA PRO A 16 25.38 15.49 6.19
C PRO A 16 24.43 14.28 6.23
N SER A 17 23.74 14.11 7.34
CA SER A 17 22.65 13.13 7.45
C SER A 17 21.50 13.58 6.57
N ALA A 18 21.26 12.87 5.46
CA ALA A 18 20.07 13.09 4.67
C ALA A 18 18.84 12.63 5.47
N VAL A 19 17.95 13.56 5.80
CA VAL A 19 16.65 13.24 6.39
C VAL A 19 15.68 12.98 5.26
N ALA A 20 15.21 11.75 5.10
CA ALA A 20 14.15 11.44 4.15
C ALA A 20 12.84 12.08 4.65
N GLY A 21 12.35 13.10 3.94
CA GLY A 21 11.05 13.70 4.21
C GLY A 21 9.89 12.82 3.74
N THR A 22 8.69 13.06 4.26
CA THR A 22 7.47 12.40 3.77
C THR A 22 7.16 12.86 2.36
N ILE A 23 7.02 11.92 1.42
CA ILE A 23 6.54 12.22 0.06
C ILE A 23 5.01 12.24 0.11
N VAL A 24 4.42 13.39 -0.19
CA VAL A 24 2.97 13.56 -0.33
C VAL A 24 2.65 13.74 -1.81
N ARG A 25 1.75 12.90 -2.33
CA ARG A 25 1.21 13.02 -3.69
C ARG A 25 -0.26 13.43 -3.58
N SER A 26 -0.65 14.56 -4.18
CA SER A 26 -2.02 15.05 -4.14
C SER A 26 -2.41 15.70 -5.47
N ALA A 27 -3.69 15.61 -5.82
CA ALA A 27 -4.30 16.35 -6.92
C ALA A 27 -5.73 16.72 -6.52
N LEU A 28 -6.16 17.90 -6.93
CA LEU A 28 -7.56 18.31 -6.89
C LEU A 28 -8.17 18.05 -8.26
N THR A 29 -9.19 17.20 -8.34
CA THR A 29 -9.85 16.87 -9.61
C THR A 29 -11.36 16.91 -9.44
N THR A 30 -12.07 17.25 -10.51
CA THR A 30 -13.55 17.29 -10.54
C THR A 30 -14.15 16.15 -11.34
N ALA A 31 -13.34 15.38 -12.08
CA ALA A 31 -13.78 14.30 -12.97
C ALA A 31 -13.64 12.89 -12.38
N GLY A 32 -13.21 12.75 -11.12
CA GLY A 32 -13.09 11.46 -10.43
C GLY A 32 -12.03 10.53 -11.01
N ALA A 33 -12.24 9.21 -10.94
CA ALA A 33 -11.24 8.19 -11.29
C ALA A 33 -10.78 8.21 -12.76
N GLY A 34 -11.56 8.83 -13.67
CA GLY A 34 -11.19 9.00 -15.07
C GLY A 34 -10.27 10.19 -15.36
N ASP A 35 -10.02 11.05 -14.38
CA ASP A 35 -9.21 12.25 -14.56
C ASP A 35 -7.73 11.91 -14.86
N PRO A 36 -7.13 12.43 -15.94
CA PRO A 36 -5.72 12.16 -16.26
C PRO A 36 -4.74 12.66 -15.18
N GLY A 37 -5.03 13.78 -14.52
CA GLY A 37 -4.25 14.32 -13.42
C GLY A 37 -4.32 13.46 -12.17
N PHE A 38 -5.50 12.90 -11.86
CA PHE A 38 -5.64 11.91 -10.79
C PHE A 38 -4.82 10.64 -11.08
N ASN A 39 -4.91 10.12 -12.30
CA ASN A 39 -4.14 8.95 -12.72
C ASN A 39 -2.62 9.21 -12.71
N ALA A 40 -2.18 10.42 -13.06
CA ALA A 40 -0.77 10.80 -12.97
C ALA A 40 -0.25 10.77 -11.52
N VAL A 41 -1.03 11.26 -10.56
CA VAL A 41 -0.70 11.21 -9.12
C VAL A 41 -0.60 9.77 -8.61
N ILE A 42 -1.55 8.90 -8.97
CA ILE A 42 -1.50 7.48 -8.62
C ILE A 42 -0.25 6.83 -9.22
N ASN A 43 0.07 7.12 -10.48
CA ASN A 43 1.23 6.54 -11.16
C ASN A 43 2.56 7.01 -10.53
N ALA A 44 2.65 8.28 -10.12
CA ALA A 44 3.81 8.78 -9.38
C ALA A 44 3.97 8.06 -8.03
N PHE A 45 2.88 7.89 -7.28
CA PHE A 45 2.90 7.12 -6.03
C PHE A 45 3.31 5.66 -6.25
N ARG A 46 2.78 5.01 -7.29
CA ARG A 46 3.19 3.65 -7.68
C ARG A 46 4.67 3.57 -8.02
N ALA A 47 5.23 4.58 -8.69
CA ALA A 47 6.65 4.66 -8.99
C ALA A 47 7.50 4.77 -7.70
N ASP A 48 7.11 5.63 -6.76
CA ASP A 48 7.78 5.80 -5.47
C ASP A 48 7.82 4.50 -4.65
N LEU A 49 6.78 3.66 -4.76
CA LEU A 49 6.68 2.36 -4.08
C LEU A 49 7.47 1.21 -4.76
N GLY A 50 8.18 1.47 -5.85
CA GLY A 50 8.95 0.45 -6.58
C GLY A 50 8.44 0.13 -7.99
N GLY A 51 7.43 0.87 -8.47
CA GLY A 51 7.01 0.84 -9.87
C GLY A 51 6.17 -0.38 -10.25
N GLY A 52 6.81 -1.42 -10.78
CA GLY A 52 6.14 -2.58 -11.39
C GLY A 52 5.23 -3.34 -10.41
N LEU A 53 4.02 -3.69 -10.86
CA LEU A 53 3.10 -4.50 -10.07
C LEU A 53 3.58 -5.96 -9.99
N ASN A 54 3.83 -6.42 -8.77
CA ASN A 54 4.04 -7.83 -8.44
C ASN A 54 2.68 -8.54 -8.34
N ALA A 55 2.14 -8.91 -9.50
CA ALA A 55 0.90 -9.68 -9.62
C ALA A 55 1.02 -11.05 -8.92
N PRO A 56 -0.11 -11.73 -8.61
CA PRO A 56 -0.09 -13.11 -8.14
C PRO A 56 0.85 -14.00 -8.95
N GLY A 57 1.75 -14.70 -8.26
CA GLY A 57 2.69 -15.63 -8.90
C GLY A 57 3.88 -14.99 -9.63
N ALA A 58 3.96 -13.65 -9.74
CA ALA A 58 4.95 -12.97 -10.57
C ALA A 58 6.42 -13.34 -10.30
N CYS A 59 6.73 -13.80 -9.08
CA CYS A 59 8.11 -14.13 -8.68
C CYS A 59 8.30 -15.59 -8.26
N SER A 60 7.24 -16.40 -8.31
CA SER A 60 7.28 -17.82 -7.90
C SER A 60 8.39 -18.59 -8.65
N PRO A 61 9.18 -19.45 -7.98
CA PRO A 61 9.05 -19.88 -6.58
C PRO A 61 9.70 -18.93 -5.56
N ASN A 62 10.35 -17.86 -5.99
CA ASN A 62 11.13 -16.97 -5.14
C ASN A 62 10.35 -15.69 -4.75
N PRO A 63 10.78 -14.95 -3.73
CA PRO A 63 10.25 -13.62 -3.45
C PRO A 63 10.63 -12.62 -4.54
N CYS A 64 9.76 -11.64 -4.78
CA CYS A 64 10.13 -10.46 -5.56
C CYS A 64 11.15 -9.64 -4.79
N THR A 65 12.26 -9.25 -5.43
CA THR A 65 13.29 -8.38 -4.83
C THR A 65 13.08 -6.90 -5.14
N THR A 66 12.21 -6.58 -6.10
CA THR A 66 11.81 -5.22 -6.50
C THR A 66 10.30 -5.18 -6.83
N GLY A 67 9.78 -4.00 -7.18
CA GLY A 67 8.37 -3.82 -7.50
C GLY A 67 7.50 -3.56 -6.27
N ARG A 68 6.19 -3.57 -6.47
CA ARG A 68 5.17 -3.26 -5.44
C ARG A 68 4.03 -4.27 -5.45
N ARG A 69 3.29 -4.38 -4.35
CA ARG A 69 2.00 -5.09 -4.30
C ARG A 69 0.87 -4.08 -4.17
N GLU A 70 -0.28 -4.38 -4.77
CA GLU A 70 -1.46 -3.51 -4.73
C GLU A 70 -2.73 -4.35 -4.49
N ILE A 71 -3.54 -3.89 -3.52
CA ILE A 71 -4.83 -4.48 -3.17
C ILE A 71 -5.92 -3.63 -3.82
N ASN A 72 -6.68 -4.24 -4.74
CA ASN A 72 -7.84 -3.59 -5.35
C ASN A 72 -9.10 -3.97 -4.55
N TRP A 73 -9.68 -2.99 -3.87
CA TRP A 73 -10.85 -3.18 -3.00
C TRP A 73 -12.19 -3.15 -3.73
N ASP A 74 -12.26 -2.54 -4.91
CA ASP A 74 -13.49 -2.28 -5.69
C ASP A 74 -14.17 -3.53 -6.29
N ALA A 75 -13.80 -4.72 -5.83
CA ALA A 75 -14.34 -5.97 -6.35
C ALA A 75 -14.62 -6.98 -5.23
N VAL A 76 -14.94 -6.45 -4.04
CA VAL A 76 -15.61 -7.21 -2.98
C VAL A 76 -17.07 -7.40 -3.40
N PRO A 77 -17.55 -8.65 -3.62
CA PRO A 77 -18.93 -8.91 -3.95
C PRO A 77 -19.88 -8.45 -2.83
N ALA A 78 -21.10 -8.05 -3.17
CA ALA A 78 -22.12 -7.64 -2.20
C ALA A 78 -22.40 -8.70 -1.11
N SER A 79 -22.26 -9.99 -1.43
CA SER A 79 -22.38 -11.09 -0.46
C SER A 79 -21.32 -11.09 0.64
N PHE A 80 -20.21 -10.36 0.44
CA PHE A 80 -19.12 -10.17 1.41
C PHE A 80 -19.03 -8.74 1.94
N SER A 81 -19.99 -7.89 1.59
CA SER A 81 -20.18 -6.57 2.18
C SER A 81 -21.24 -6.64 3.28
N SER A 82 -21.32 -5.58 4.08
CA SER A 82 -22.31 -5.41 5.14
C SER A 82 -23.73 -5.73 4.66
N PRO A 83 -24.59 -6.35 5.49
CA PRO A 83 -24.38 -6.69 6.92
C PRO A 83 -23.51 -7.95 7.15
N ASN A 84 -23.00 -8.58 6.09
CA ASN A 84 -22.20 -9.79 6.19
C ASN A 84 -20.79 -9.50 6.71
N ALA A 85 -20.22 -10.46 7.44
CA ALA A 85 -18.81 -10.38 7.81
C ALA A 85 -17.93 -10.60 6.57
N PHE A 86 -16.96 -9.71 6.36
CA PHE A 86 -15.97 -9.85 5.31
C PHE A 86 -15.06 -11.05 5.62
N PRO A 87 -14.79 -11.95 4.65
CA PRO A 87 -13.90 -13.07 4.87
C PRO A 87 -12.47 -12.58 5.14
N GLY A 88 -11.96 -12.79 6.36
CA GLY A 88 -10.64 -12.31 6.76
C GLY A 88 -9.48 -12.78 5.85
N GLY A 89 -9.62 -13.94 5.23
CA GLY A 89 -8.66 -14.50 4.26
C GLY A 89 -8.89 -14.09 2.79
N PHE A 90 -9.81 -13.16 2.49
CA PHE A 90 -10.17 -12.80 1.12
C PHE A 90 -8.99 -12.28 0.28
N PHE A 91 -7.94 -11.73 0.90
CA PHE A 91 -6.74 -11.31 0.17
C PHE A 91 -5.55 -12.26 0.36
N ASN A 92 -5.77 -13.42 0.97
CA ASN A 92 -4.76 -14.44 1.23
C ASN A 92 -5.15 -15.83 0.69
N GLY A 93 -6.10 -15.91 -0.25
CA GLY A 93 -6.48 -17.16 -0.90
C GLY A 93 -5.38 -17.71 -1.79
N THR A 94 -5.51 -18.97 -2.21
CA THR A 94 -4.50 -19.69 -3.01
C THR A 94 -4.92 -19.94 -4.46
N THR A 95 -6.21 -19.78 -4.82
CA THR A 95 -6.74 -20.25 -6.11
C THR A 95 -6.88 -19.17 -7.19
N GLY A 96 -6.71 -17.88 -6.90
CA GLY A 96 -6.67 -16.79 -7.91
C GLY A 96 -7.97 -16.52 -8.69
N VAL A 97 -8.83 -17.53 -8.81
CA VAL A 97 -10.21 -17.54 -9.31
C VAL A 97 -11.10 -17.57 -8.07
N GLN A 98 -11.94 -16.56 -7.89
CA GLN A 98 -12.83 -16.49 -6.72
C GLN A 98 -13.76 -17.72 -6.67
N PRO A 99 -14.07 -18.22 -5.45
CA PRO A 99 -15.17 -17.59 -4.68
C PRO A 99 -14.75 -16.93 -3.35
N ALA A 100 -13.52 -17.11 -2.87
CA ALA A 100 -13.02 -16.36 -1.70
C ALA A 100 -11.49 -16.29 -1.63
N GLY A 101 -10.84 -15.70 -2.63
CA GLY A 101 -9.58 -15.05 -2.31
C GLY A 101 -8.70 -14.57 -3.47
N ARG A 102 -8.31 -13.30 -3.42
CA ARG A 102 -7.29 -12.69 -4.28
C ARG A 102 -5.94 -12.95 -3.63
N ILE A 103 -4.92 -13.37 -4.38
CA ILE A 103 -3.58 -13.61 -3.84
C ILE A 103 -2.87 -12.24 -3.70
N ARG A 104 -3.12 -11.52 -2.60
CA ARG A 104 -2.50 -10.19 -2.35
C ARG A 104 -1.69 -10.11 -1.06
N GLY A 105 -1.85 -11.07 -0.15
CA GLY A 105 -1.06 -11.24 1.07
C GLY A 105 -1.60 -10.49 2.29
N ALA A 106 -2.88 -10.10 2.29
CA ALA A 106 -3.50 -9.47 3.46
C ALA A 106 -4.49 -10.43 4.13
N ALA A 107 -4.42 -10.49 5.46
CA ALA A 107 -5.35 -11.22 6.31
C ALA A 107 -5.90 -10.28 7.38
N PHE A 108 -7.20 -10.35 7.63
CA PHE A 108 -7.91 -9.50 8.57
C PHE A 108 -8.54 -10.33 9.68
N SER A 109 -8.40 -9.87 10.91
CA SER A 109 -9.02 -10.46 12.11
C SER A 109 -9.46 -9.34 13.04
N THR A 110 -10.46 -9.61 13.85
CA THR A 110 -10.93 -8.69 14.90
C THR A 110 -11.28 -9.49 16.16
N PRO A 111 -11.07 -8.94 17.37
CA PRO A 111 -11.63 -9.52 18.60
C PRO A 111 -13.16 -9.54 18.63
N GLY A 112 -13.82 -8.72 17.78
CA GLY A 112 -15.28 -8.68 17.66
C GLY A 112 -15.86 -9.80 16.81
N THR A 113 -17.13 -9.65 16.40
CA THR A 113 -17.87 -10.69 15.64
C THR A 113 -17.58 -10.72 14.14
N GLY A 114 -16.87 -9.73 13.60
CA GLY A 114 -16.43 -9.70 12.20
C GLY A 114 -15.94 -8.34 11.74
N PHE A 115 -15.02 -8.32 10.77
CA PHE A 115 -14.68 -7.13 9.99
C PHE A 115 -15.75 -6.92 8.91
N ARG A 116 -16.11 -5.68 8.60
CA ARG A 116 -17.12 -5.36 7.57
C ARG A 116 -16.55 -4.40 6.54
N VAL A 117 -16.98 -4.61 5.30
CA VAL A 117 -16.79 -3.66 4.20
C VAL A 117 -18.16 -3.05 3.93
N SER A 118 -18.25 -1.73 3.88
CA SER A 118 -19.51 -1.04 3.63
C SER A 118 -20.12 -1.48 2.30
N ALA A 119 -21.44 -1.67 2.28
CA ALA A 119 -22.17 -1.88 1.04
C ALA A 119 -22.35 -0.56 0.26
N THR A 120 -22.89 -0.64 -0.95
CA THR A 120 -23.19 0.53 -1.77
C THR A 120 -24.12 1.50 -1.02
N ASP A 121 -24.04 2.78 -1.36
CA ASP A 121 -24.89 3.88 -0.84
C ASP A 121 -24.79 4.17 0.66
N PHE A 122 -23.68 3.82 1.33
CA PHE A 122 -23.52 4.06 2.77
C PHE A 122 -24.69 3.51 3.60
N SER A 123 -25.32 2.43 3.13
CA SER A 123 -26.54 1.86 3.77
C SER A 123 -26.34 1.45 5.23
N ASP A 124 -25.07 1.40 5.67
CA ASP A 124 -24.63 1.03 7.01
C ASP A 124 -24.38 2.24 7.93
N GLU A 125 -24.37 3.47 7.41
CA GLU A 125 -24.08 4.71 8.16
C GLU A 125 -25.27 5.24 8.97
N ALA A 126 -26.42 4.55 8.96
CA ALA A 126 -27.58 4.90 9.80
C ALA A 126 -27.26 4.86 11.32
N GLY A 127 -26.12 4.28 11.72
CA GLY A 127 -25.63 4.23 13.10
C GLY A 127 -24.60 5.30 13.50
N PHE A 128 -24.18 6.18 12.57
CA PHE A 128 -23.18 7.23 12.82
C PHE A 128 -23.75 8.66 12.73
N ALA A 129 -25.04 8.83 13.02
CA ALA A 129 -25.55 10.17 13.31
C ALA A 129 -24.83 10.71 14.57
N PRO A 130 -24.36 11.98 14.57
CA PRO A 130 -23.78 12.57 15.77
C PRO A 130 -24.81 12.53 16.90
N ALA A 131 -24.36 12.09 18.08
CA ALA A 131 -25.13 12.15 19.33
C ALA A 131 -25.47 13.60 19.72
#